data_AF-A0A1E7PTH6-F1
#
_entry.id   AF-A0A1E7PTH6-F1
#
_cell.length_a   1.000
_cell.length_b   1.000
_cell.length_c   1.000
_cell.angle_alpha   90.00
_cell.angle_beta   90.00
_cell.angle_gamma   90.00
#
_symmetry.space_group_name_H-M   'P 1'
#
loop_
_entity.id
_entity.type
_entity.pdbx_description
1 polymer ?
#
loop_
_entity_poly.entity_id
_entity_poly.type
_entity_poly.pdbx_seq_one_letter_code
_entity_poly.pdbx_strand_id
1 'polypeptide(L)'
;MINNTLSVGLQGLQNSVQGMESAARRIAHAGSAGPEGATRQPGGLLEPVMDLKLYERHAEASARVIRTADETLGSLLDIMV
;
A
#
# COMPACT_ATOMS: atom_id res chain seq x y z
N MET A 1 9.41 22.34 2.40
CA MET A 1 8.18 21.52 2.33
C MET A 1 8.39 20.15 1.66
N ILE A 2 9.32 19.99 0.73
CA ILE A 2 9.62 18.71 0.05
C ILE A 2 10.10 17.60 1.02
N ASN A 3 10.88 17.97 2.05
CA ASN A 3 11.33 17.02 3.07
C ASN A 3 10.15 16.38 3.84
N ASN A 4 9.04 17.11 3.98
CA ASN A 4 7.83 16.62 4.64
C ASN A 4 7.01 15.71 3.72
N THR A 5 6.93 16.01 2.41
CA THR A 5 6.19 15.18 1.44
C THR A 5 6.90 13.86 1.15
N LEU A 6 8.24 13.85 1.13
CA LEU A 6 9.02 12.62 1.01
C LEU A 6 8.84 11.72 2.25
N SER A 7 8.85 12.31 3.46
CA SER A 7 8.61 11.59 4.70
C SER A 7 7.21 10.99 4.77
N VAL A 8 6.18 11.74 4.36
CA VAL A 8 4.78 11.27 4.27
C VAL A 8 4.62 10.18 3.21
N GLY A 9 5.29 10.33 2.06
CA GLY A 9 5.32 9.31 1.01
C GLY A 9 5.93 8.01 1.52
N LEU A 10 7.07 8.08 2.21
CA LEU A 10 7.76 6.92 2.77
C LEU A 10 6.95 6.25 3.90
N GLN A 11 6.38 7.03 4.81
CA GLN A 11 5.52 6.51 5.87
C GLN A 11 4.27 5.84 5.31
N GLY A 12 3.63 6.45 4.32
CA GLY A 12 2.48 5.86 3.63
C GLY A 12 2.84 4.56 2.92
N LEU A 13 4.02 4.48 2.29
CA LEU A 13 4.53 3.26 1.68
C LEU A 13 4.76 2.16 2.72
N GLN A 14 5.41 2.48 3.84
CA GLN A 14 5.68 1.53 4.93
C GLN A 14 4.37 0.98 5.53
N ASN A 15 3.41 1.86 5.79
CA ASN A 15 2.09 1.48 6.30
C ASN A 15 1.34 0.58 5.29
N SER A 16 1.47 0.89 3.99
CA SER A 16 0.84 0.10 2.93
C SER A 16 1.44 -1.29 2.82
N VAL A 17 2.77 -1.41 2.89
CA VAL A 17 3.47 -2.72 2.86
C VAL A 17 3.06 -3.57 4.06
N GLN A 18 3.01 -3.00 5.26
CA GLN A 18 2.58 -3.73 6.45
C GLN A 18 1.10 -4.18 6.36
N GLY A 19 0.23 -3.33 5.83
CA GLY A 19 -1.17 -3.66 5.57
C GLY A 19 -1.34 -4.77 4.52
N MET A 20 -0.58 -4.69 3.42
CA MET A 20 -0.57 -5.72 2.39
C MET A 20 -0.10 -7.07 2.94
N GLU A 21 0.95 -7.11 3.77
CA GLU A 21 1.41 -8.36 4.40
C GLU A 21 0.33 -8.99 5.28
N SER A 22 -0.36 -8.18 6.08
CA SER A 22 -1.46 -8.66 6.94
C SER A 22 -2.63 -9.21 6.11
N ALA A 23 -3.03 -8.48 5.07
CA ALA A 23 -4.07 -8.91 4.14
C ALA A 23 -3.67 -10.20 3.40
N ALA A 24 -2.43 -10.29 2.91
CA ALA A 24 -1.91 -11.49 2.23
C ALA A 24 -1.92 -12.72 3.15
N ARG A 25 -1.52 -12.56 4.43
CA ARG A 25 -1.60 -13.65 5.42
C ARG A 25 -3.04 -14.10 5.65
N ARG A 26 -3.99 -13.17 5.77
CA ARG A 26 -5.42 -13.49 5.89
C ARG A 26 -5.96 -14.23 4.67
N ILE A 27 -5.57 -13.85 3.46
CA ILE A 27 -5.92 -14.57 2.21
C ILE A 27 -5.36 -16.00 2.25
N ALA A 28 -4.08 -16.17 2.60
CA ALA A 28 -3.44 -17.48 2.66
C ALA A 28 -4.12 -18.42 3.66
N HIS A 29 -4.46 -17.91 4.85
CA HIS A 29 -5.16 -18.68 5.88
C HIS A 29 -6.62 -18.99 5.51
N ALA A 30 -7.33 -18.05 4.88
CA ALA A 30 -8.68 -18.28 4.39
C ALA A 30 -8.72 -19.30 3.23
N GLY A 31 -7.68 -19.32 2.39
CA GLY A 31 -7.52 -20.33 1.33
C GLY A 31 -7.24 -21.75 1.86
N SER A 32 -6.60 -21.88 3.03
CA SER A 32 -6.26 -23.19 3.62
C SER A 32 -7.37 -23.79 4.51
N ALA A 33 -8.41 -23.03 4.86
CA ALA A 33 -9.42 -23.43 5.85
C ALA A 33 -10.52 -24.39 5.31
N GLY A 34 -10.52 -24.71 4.01
CA GLY A 34 -11.48 -25.64 3.41
C GLY A 34 -12.95 -25.16 3.43
N PRO A 35 -13.88 -25.93 2.82
CA PRO A 35 -15.29 -25.53 2.66
C PRO A 35 -16.04 -25.30 3.98
N GLU A 36 -15.60 -25.93 5.06
CA GLU A 36 -16.23 -25.83 6.39
C GLU A 36 -15.90 -24.52 7.11
N GLY A 37 -14.74 -23.89 6.83
CA GLY A 37 -14.39 -22.56 7.34
C GLY A 37 -15.08 -21.40 6.59
N ALA A 38 -15.44 -21.61 5.32
CA ALA A 38 -16.05 -20.62 4.46
C ALA A 38 -17.52 -20.28 4.82
N THR A 39 -18.20 -21.16 5.55
CA THR A 39 -19.61 -20.98 5.95
C THR A 39 -19.79 -20.28 7.29
N ARG A 40 -18.70 -20.04 8.05
CA ARG A 40 -18.75 -19.45 9.41
C ARG A 40 -18.35 -17.97 9.48
N GLN A 41 -17.92 -17.37 8.38
CA GLN A 41 -17.53 -15.95 8.31
C GLN A 41 -18.22 -15.27 7.11
N PRO A 42 -19.08 -14.27 7.31
CA PRO A 42 -19.57 -13.45 6.21
C PRO A 42 -18.39 -12.65 5.65
N GLY A 43 -17.89 -13.01 4.45
CA GLY A 43 -16.81 -12.28 3.77
C GLY A 43 -15.43 -12.98 3.66
N GLY A 44 -15.34 -14.29 3.95
CA GLY A 44 -14.10 -15.08 4.12
C GLY A 44 -12.85 -14.74 3.29
N LEU A 45 -12.99 -14.42 2.00
CA LEU A 45 -11.88 -13.96 1.14
C LEU A 45 -12.07 -12.55 0.56
N LEU A 46 -13.31 -12.06 0.50
CA LEU A 46 -13.62 -10.79 -0.15
C LEU A 46 -12.99 -9.62 0.59
N GLU A 47 -13.13 -9.60 1.92
CA GLU A 47 -12.61 -8.53 2.77
C GLU A 47 -11.08 -8.44 2.72
N PRO A 48 -10.29 -9.51 2.95
CA PRO A 48 -8.84 -9.41 2.85
C PRO A 48 -8.33 -9.14 1.42
N VAL A 49 -9.05 -9.55 0.37
CA VAL A 49 -8.71 -9.18 -1.02
C VAL A 49 -8.96 -7.69 -1.28
N MET A 50 -10.07 -7.16 -0.76
CA MET A 50 -10.38 -5.73 -0.87
C MET A 50 -9.38 -4.88 -0.09
N ASP A 51 -9.01 -5.30 1.13
CA ASP A 51 -7.97 -4.66 1.93
C ASP A 51 -6.62 -4.66 1.20
N LEU A 52 -6.24 -5.79 0.59
CA LEU A 52 -5.01 -5.89 -0.21
C LEU A 52 -5.00 -4.86 -1.35
N LYS A 53 -6.13 -4.73 -2.08
CA LYS A 53 -6.29 -3.75 -3.15
C LYS A 53 -6.27 -2.31 -2.65
N LEU A 54 -6.86 -2.05 -1.49
CA LEU A 54 -6.82 -0.74 -0.86
C LEU A 54 -5.37 -0.34 -0.53
N TYR A 55 -4.61 -1.23 0.12
CA TYR A 55 -3.21 -0.97 0.46
C TYR A 55 -2.31 -0.87 -0.78
N GLU A 56 -2.57 -1.64 -1.84
CA GLU A 56 -1.89 -1.50 -3.14
C GLU A 56 -2.07 -0.08 -3.70
N ARG A 57 -3.30 0.44 -3.73
CA ARG A 57 -3.58 1.81 -4.20
C ARG A 57 -2.95 2.88 -3.30
N HIS A 58 -2.94 2.66 -1.99
CA HIS A 58 -2.23 3.56 -1.07
C HIS A 58 -0.72 3.56 -1.33
N ALA A 59 -0.11 2.41 -1.58
CA ALA A 59 1.31 2.31 -1.92
C ALA A 59 1.62 3.03 -3.25
N GLU A 60 0.79 2.84 -4.28
CA GLU A 60 0.93 3.52 -5.58
C GLU A 60 0.84 5.05 -5.42
N ALA A 61 -0.13 5.53 -4.65
CA ALA A 61 -0.29 6.96 -4.38
C ALA A 61 0.94 7.53 -3.65
N SER A 62 1.43 6.85 -2.61
CA SER A 62 2.65 7.21 -1.89
C SER A 62 3.88 7.22 -2.81
N ALA A 63 4.02 6.22 -3.68
CA ALA A 63 5.10 6.17 -4.67
C ALA A 63 5.03 7.35 -5.66
N ARG A 64 3.81 7.79 -6.03
CA ARG A 64 3.62 8.95 -6.89
C ARG A 64 4.03 10.25 -6.20
N VAL A 65 3.72 10.42 -4.92
CA VAL A 65 4.18 11.57 -4.13
C VAL A 65 5.71 11.62 -4.06
N ILE A 66 6.36 10.48 -3.82
CA ILE A 66 7.84 10.39 -3.80
C ILE A 66 8.41 10.77 -5.17
N ARG A 67 7.84 10.25 -6.26
CA ARG A 67 8.28 10.55 -7.62
C ARG A 67 8.11 12.02 -7.97
N THR A 68 6.96 12.62 -7.68
CA THR A 68 6.75 14.04 -7.92
C THR A 68 7.68 14.91 -7.07
N ALA A 69 7.97 14.51 -5.83
CA ALA A 69 8.98 15.19 -5.02
C ALA A 69 10.37 15.12 -5.66
N ASP A 70 10.77 13.96 -6.20
CA ASP A 70 12.04 13.78 -6.91
C ASP A 70 12.11 14.59 -8.21
N GLU A 71 11.05 14.55 -9.03
CA GLU A 71 10.94 15.34 -10.27
C GLU A 71 11.00 16.85 -9.98
N THR A 72 10.33 17.32 -8.92
CA THR A 72 10.42 18.75 -8.53
C THR A 72 11.82 19.12 -8.08
N LEU A 73 12.51 18.25 -7.32
CA LEU A 73 13.89 18.48 -6.91
C LEU A 73 14.83 18.51 -8.11
N GLY A 74 14.68 17.56 -9.04
CA GLY A 74 15.43 17.50 -10.29
C GLY A 74 15.23 18.76 -11.14
N SER A 75 13.98 19.23 -11.28
CA SER A 75 13.68 20.47 -12.01
C SER A 75 14.28 21.72 -11.35
N LEU A 76 14.35 21.76 -10.01
CA LEU A 76 14.99 22.85 -9.29
C LEU A 76 16.51 22.84 -9.46
N LEU A 77 17.12 21.63 -9.49
CA LEU A 77 18.54 21.48 -9.78
C LEU A 77 18.88 21.89 -11.22
N ASP A 78 18.03 21.53 -12.19
CA ASP A 78 18.22 21.84 -13.61
C ASP A 78 18.17 23.36 -13.89
N ILE A 79 17.37 24.12 -13.14
CA ILE A 79 17.30 25.59 -13.27
C ILE A 79 18.56 26.29 -12.69
N MET A 80 19.28 25.65 -11.75
CA MET A 80 20.43 26.25 -11.08
C MET A 80 21.77 26.01 -11.80
N VAL A 81 21.81 25.11 -12.80
CA VAL A 81 23.00 24.76 -13.60
C VAL A 81 22.99 25.51 -14.92
#